data_AF-A0A9P7JXF8-F1
#
_entry.id   AF-A0A9P7JXF8-F1
#
_cell.length_a   1.000
_cell.length_b   1.000
_cell.length_c   1.000
_cell.angle_alpha   90.00
_cell.angle_beta   90.00
_cell.angle_gamma   90.00
#
_symmetry.space_group_name_H-M   'P 1'
#
loop_
_entity.id
_entity.type
_entity.pdbx_description
1 polymer ?
#
loop_
_entity_poly.entity_id
_entity_poly.type
_entity_poly.pdbx_seq_one_letter_code
_entity_poly.pdbx_strand_id
1 'polypeptide(L)'
;MPRTQSPIVLSQQKKVHLDKAEVLVLRDHLEDWRSEASLQAPTKDRAILKARKKIYKQWLQNQSRRKKDPKPLIKYGRHWTARKVLIQTHKHLIREETGEMAGSEEMISKWPRAAKSVIDGLLVEEREQAAAMAEKWNHQAPPLEVQAKVAESKGTEMIEHFATKMFKQAGMRVCVLSAWNNSEGKLMLGGHDFNEQFGNGESFIKIRDWDSIFMSEWGEYAGEQFNVEDGEEPQMVKSKKQQPWKLIKLEEDADGWLMLLDTTG
;
A
#
# COMPACT_ATOMS: atom_id res chain seq x y z
N MET A 1 -19.55 26.37 42.78
CA MET A 1 -19.86 25.22 41.91
C MET A 1 -18.55 24.57 41.51
N PRO A 2 -18.30 23.29 41.87
CA PRO A 2 -17.00 22.66 41.69
C PRO A 2 -16.74 22.24 40.24
N ARG A 3 -15.50 22.42 39.79
CA ARG A 3 -14.98 21.95 38.49
C ARG A 3 -14.93 20.42 38.50
N THR A 4 -15.75 19.79 37.66
CA THR A 4 -15.67 18.36 37.35
C THR A 4 -14.39 18.10 36.55
N GLN A 5 -13.42 17.42 37.18
CA GLN A 5 -12.29 16.82 36.48
C GLN A 5 -12.80 15.61 35.70
N SER A 6 -12.70 15.65 34.38
CA SER A 6 -12.92 14.47 33.53
C SER A 6 -11.76 13.48 33.72
N PRO A 7 -12.01 12.17 33.87
CA PRO A 7 -10.96 11.20 34.07
C PRO A 7 -10.15 10.98 32.79
N ILE A 8 -8.82 10.93 32.96
CA ILE A 8 -7.85 10.51 31.95
C ILE A 8 -8.16 9.07 31.56
N VAL A 9 -8.67 8.86 30.34
CA VAL A 9 -8.84 7.53 29.76
C VAL A 9 -7.46 7.04 29.33
N LEU A 10 -6.83 6.24 30.19
CA LEU A 10 -5.69 5.39 29.83
C LEU A 10 -6.09 4.55 28.62
N SER A 11 -5.41 4.77 27.49
CA SER A 11 -5.61 4.00 26.27
C SER A 11 -5.47 2.52 26.57
N GLN A 12 -6.58 1.79 26.56
CA GLN A 12 -6.56 0.34 26.64
C GLN A 12 -5.71 -0.17 25.48
N GLN A 13 -4.57 -0.78 25.79
CA GLN A 13 -3.84 -1.60 24.84
C GLN A 13 -4.84 -2.62 24.29
N LYS A 14 -5.21 -2.48 23.00
CA LYS A 14 -6.05 -3.47 22.30
C LYS A 14 -5.36 -4.83 22.44
N LYS A 15 -5.85 -5.66 23.38
CA LYS A 15 -5.46 -7.06 23.48
C LYS A 15 -5.85 -7.73 22.17
N VAL A 16 -4.85 -8.14 21.39
CA VAL A 16 -5.06 -8.96 20.21
C VAL A 16 -5.59 -10.30 20.71
N HIS A 17 -6.88 -10.57 20.48
CA HIS A 17 -7.48 -11.84 20.85
C HIS A 17 -6.99 -12.90 19.87
N LEU A 18 -6.21 -13.85 20.38
CA LEU A 18 -5.86 -15.07 19.66
C LEU A 18 -7.11 -15.95 19.58
N ASP A 19 -7.35 -16.54 18.42
CA ASP A 19 -8.41 -17.53 18.21
C ASP A 19 -8.05 -18.85 18.90
N LYS A 20 -9.05 -19.68 19.21
CA LYS A 20 -8.86 -20.98 19.87
C LYS A 20 -7.86 -21.87 19.14
N ALA A 21 -7.85 -21.86 17.81
CA ALA A 21 -6.87 -22.60 17.00
C ALA A 21 -5.43 -22.06 17.21
N GLU A 22 -5.26 -20.73 17.24
CA GLU A 22 -3.96 -20.09 17.49
C GLU A 22 -3.47 -20.36 18.93
N VAL A 23 -4.39 -20.41 19.90
CA VAL A 23 -4.09 -20.73 21.30
C VAL A 23 -3.73 -22.21 21.48
N LEU A 24 -4.37 -23.11 20.74
CA LEU A 24 -4.07 -24.55 20.76
C LEU A 24 -2.69 -24.83 20.18
N VAL A 25 -2.39 -24.30 18.99
CA VAL A 25 -1.04 -24.41 18.38
C VAL A 25 0.04 -23.87 19.31
N LEU A 26 -0.20 -22.74 19.98
CA LEU A 26 0.75 -22.18 20.94
C LEU A 26 0.87 -23.00 22.22
N ARG A 27 -0.19 -23.68 22.65
CA ARG A 27 -0.21 -24.49 23.88
C ARG A 27 0.50 -25.82 23.67
N ASP A 28 0.22 -26.50 22.57
CA ASP A 28 0.83 -27.80 22.25
C ASP A 28 2.34 -27.65 22.02
N HIS A 29 2.77 -26.58 21.35
CA HIS A 29 4.21 -26.28 21.18
C HIS A 29 4.91 -25.77 22.44
N LEU A 30 4.16 -25.35 23.47
CA LEU A 30 4.74 -24.85 24.72
C LEU A 30 5.30 -25.99 25.57
N GLU A 31 4.72 -27.18 25.48
CA GLU A 31 5.20 -28.40 26.15
C GLU A 31 6.46 -28.95 25.50
N ASP A 32 6.54 -28.96 24.17
CA ASP A 32 7.78 -29.26 23.43
C ASP A 32 8.89 -28.27 23.79
N TRP A 33 8.57 -26.96 23.84
CA TRP A 33 9.53 -25.91 24.19
C TRP A 33 10.02 -26.00 25.64
N ARG A 34 9.17 -26.43 26.57
CA ARG A 34 9.54 -26.62 27.99
C ARG A 34 10.35 -27.90 28.19
N SER A 35 10.02 -28.95 27.46
CA SER A 35 10.70 -30.24 27.55
C SER A 35 12.13 -30.16 26.99
N GLU A 36 12.33 -29.48 25.86
CA GLU A 36 13.65 -29.36 25.22
C GLU A 36 14.53 -28.23 25.79
N ALA A 37 13.97 -27.22 26.46
CA ALA A 37 14.77 -26.21 27.16
C ALA A 37 15.51 -26.78 28.40
N SER A 38 15.10 -27.98 28.86
CA SER A 38 15.67 -28.63 30.04
C SER A 38 16.86 -29.56 29.77
N LEU A 39 17.21 -29.82 28.50
CA LEU A 39 18.29 -30.75 28.15
C LEU A 39 19.17 -30.22 27.02
N GLN A 40 20.47 -30.51 27.11
CA GLN A 40 21.51 -30.15 26.14
C GLN A 40 21.22 -30.76 24.76
N ALA A 41 20.37 -30.11 23.95
CA ALA A 41 20.05 -30.58 22.61
C ALA A 41 21.24 -30.41 21.63
N PRO A 42 21.54 -31.42 20.78
CA PRO A 42 22.55 -31.35 19.72
C PRO A 42 22.39 -30.11 18.81
N THR A 43 23.49 -29.65 18.22
CA THR A 43 23.53 -28.45 17.36
C THR A 43 22.60 -28.52 16.13
N LYS A 44 22.29 -29.71 15.61
CA LYS A 44 21.32 -29.92 14.52
C LYS A 44 19.88 -29.61 14.94
N ASP A 45 19.47 -30.02 16.13
CA ASP A 45 18.12 -29.76 16.66
C ASP A 45 17.92 -28.26 16.90
N ARG A 46 18.97 -27.55 17.30
CA ARG A 46 18.94 -26.09 17.46
C ARG A 46 18.77 -25.33 16.14
N ALA A 47 19.29 -25.87 15.03
CA ALA A 47 19.11 -25.28 13.69
C ALA A 47 17.68 -25.48 13.19
N ILE A 48 17.13 -26.68 13.37
CA ILE A 48 15.74 -27.02 13.06
C ILE A 48 14.78 -26.16 13.90
N LEU A 49 15.05 -26.00 15.19
CA LEU A 49 14.26 -25.15 16.09
C LEU A 49 14.30 -23.66 15.67
N LYS A 50 15.47 -23.16 15.24
CA LYS A 50 15.59 -21.80 14.69
C LYS A 50 14.79 -21.63 13.41
N ALA A 51 14.81 -22.61 12.51
CA ALA A 51 14.06 -22.60 11.26
C ALA A 51 12.54 -22.61 11.53
N ARG A 52 12.07 -23.53 12.38
CA ARG A 52 10.66 -23.60 12.82
C ARG A 52 10.21 -22.30 13.49
N LYS A 53 11.02 -21.74 14.40
CA LYS A 53 10.74 -20.45 15.04
C LYS A 53 10.63 -19.30 14.04
N LYS A 54 11.46 -19.28 13.00
CA LYS A 54 11.39 -18.27 11.93
C LYS A 54 10.08 -18.40 11.16
N ILE A 55 9.66 -19.62 10.83
CA ILE A 55 8.43 -19.89 10.08
C ILE A 55 7.19 -19.56 10.90
N TYR A 56 7.13 -19.96 12.17
CA TYR A 56 6.02 -19.58 13.06
C TYR A 56 5.94 -18.07 13.28
N LYS A 57 7.08 -17.38 13.43
CA LYS A 57 7.10 -15.91 13.46
C LYS A 57 6.58 -15.31 12.16
N GLN A 58 6.98 -15.85 11.01
CA GLN A 58 6.53 -15.40 9.68
C GLN A 58 5.02 -15.62 9.52
N TRP A 59 4.52 -16.81 9.86
CA TRP A 59 3.11 -17.17 9.80
C TRP A 59 2.29 -16.29 10.74
N LEU A 60 2.71 -16.13 12.00
CA LEU A 60 2.01 -15.29 12.98
C LEU A 60 1.99 -13.83 12.52
N GLN A 61 3.08 -13.32 11.94
CA GLN A 61 3.11 -11.98 11.35
C GLN A 61 2.14 -11.84 10.16
N ASN A 62 2.09 -12.83 9.27
CA ASN A 62 1.19 -12.84 8.13
C ASN A 62 -0.29 -12.91 8.57
N GLN A 63 -0.62 -13.78 9.53
CA GLN A 63 -1.99 -13.90 10.07
C GLN A 63 -2.39 -12.68 10.92
N SER A 64 -1.46 -12.13 11.71
CA SER A 64 -1.71 -10.90 12.48
C SER A 64 -1.88 -9.67 11.58
N ARG A 65 -1.24 -9.65 10.39
CA ARG A 65 -1.46 -8.63 9.37
C ARG A 65 -2.81 -8.79 8.68
N ARG A 66 -3.36 -10.01 8.54
CA ARG A 66 -4.75 -10.22 8.09
C ARG A 66 -5.79 -9.61 9.03
N LYS A 67 -5.51 -9.61 10.34
CA LYS A 67 -6.42 -9.07 11.38
C LYS A 67 -6.31 -7.56 11.60
N LYS A 68 -5.27 -6.90 11.08
CA LYS A 68 -5.28 -5.43 11.05
C LYS A 68 -6.11 -5.03 9.85
N ASP A 69 -7.24 -4.34 10.10
CA ASP A 69 -7.83 -3.51 9.06
C ASP A 69 -6.67 -2.74 8.40
N PRO A 70 -6.43 -2.90 7.09
CA PRO A 70 -5.41 -2.12 6.44
C PRO A 70 -5.74 -0.67 6.79
N LYS A 71 -4.79 0.02 7.44
CA LYS A 71 -4.88 1.47 7.60
C LYS A 71 -5.28 1.99 6.22
N PRO A 72 -6.26 2.90 6.10
CA PRO A 72 -6.68 3.38 4.79
C PRO A 72 -5.43 3.74 3.99
N LEU A 73 -5.21 3.01 2.89
CA LEU A 73 -4.00 3.12 2.06
C LEU A 73 -3.78 4.58 1.69
N ILE A 74 -4.89 5.29 1.47
CA ILE A 74 -4.94 6.71 1.19
C ILE A 74 -5.94 7.35 2.16
N LYS A 75 -5.45 8.17 3.08
CA LYS A 75 -6.34 9.10 3.79
C LYS A 75 -6.74 10.20 2.80
N TYR A 76 -7.97 10.16 2.28
CA TYR A 76 -8.54 11.28 1.54
C TYR A 76 -8.33 12.57 2.34
N GLY A 77 -7.88 13.64 1.68
CA GLY A 77 -7.65 14.93 2.34
C GLY A 77 -6.30 15.09 3.06
N ARG A 78 -5.29 14.25 2.82
CA ARG A 78 -3.92 14.61 3.23
C ARG A 78 -3.38 15.72 2.33
N HIS A 79 -3.57 16.96 2.77
CA HIS A 79 -2.91 18.15 2.27
C HIS A 79 -1.42 17.92 1.96
N TRP A 80 -0.92 18.62 0.95
CA TRP A 80 0.49 18.84 0.75
C TRP A 80 1.08 19.45 2.02
N THR A 81 2.21 18.92 2.44
CA THR A 81 2.97 19.39 3.61
C THR A 81 4.35 19.78 3.12
N ALA A 82 5.04 20.71 3.79
CA ALA A 82 6.42 21.08 3.47
C ALA A 82 7.31 19.86 3.22
N ARG A 83 7.25 18.85 4.11
CA ARG A 83 8.01 17.60 3.95
C ARG A 83 7.70 16.84 2.65
N LYS A 84 6.44 16.80 2.22
CA LYS A 84 6.05 16.13 0.95
C LYS A 84 6.57 16.91 -0.25
N VAL A 85 6.49 18.23 -0.21
CA VAL A 85 7.04 19.11 -1.25
C VAL A 85 8.55 18.86 -1.35
N LEU A 86 9.27 18.92 -0.24
CA LEU A 86 10.72 18.67 -0.20
C LEU A 86 11.09 17.27 -0.71
N ILE A 87 10.39 16.21 -0.29
CA ILE A 87 10.63 14.86 -0.80
C ILE A 87 10.39 14.78 -2.31
N GLN A 88 9.38 15.49 -2.82
CA GLN A 88 9.06 15.50 -4.25
C GLN A 88 10.12 16.26 -5.05
N THR A 89 10.55 17.43 -4.58
CA THR A 89 11.56 18.28 -5.23
C THR A 89 12.95 17.65 -5.19
N HIS A 90 13.37 17.14 -4.02
CA HIS A 90 14.70 16.57 -3.81
C HIS A 90 14.74 15.04 -3.97
N LYS A 91 13.77 14.46 -4.69
CA LYS A 91 13.66 13.01 -4.87
C LYS A 91 14.94 12.38 -5.46
N HIS A 92 15.64 13.11 -6.33
CA HIS A 92 16.90 12.68 -6.94
C HIS A 92 18.03 12.63 -5.90
N LEU A 93 18.22 13.68 -5.10
CA LEU A 93 19.20 13.69 -4.00
C LEU A 93 18.94 12.58 -2.98
N ILE A 94 17.67 12.31 -2.66
CA ILE A 94 17.32 11.22 -1.74
C ILE A 94 17.72 9.86 -2.32
N ARG A 95 17.59 9.67 -3.65
CA ARG A 95 18.03 8.44 -4.31
C ARG A 95 19.55 8.31 -4.30
N GLU A 96 20.27 9.39 -4.58
CA GLU A 96 21.74 9.42 -4.52
C GLU A 96 22.23 9.10 -3.12
N GLU A 97 21.65 9.72 -2.09
CA GLU A 97 21.95 9.46 -0.68
C GLU A 97 21.64 8.01 -0.27
N THR A 98 20.63 7.37 -0.87
CA THR A 98 20.42 5.93 -0.61
C THR A 98 21.53 5.06 -1.18
N GLY A 99 22.12 5.44 -2.31
CA GLY A 99 23.15 4.67 -3.02
C GLY A 99 22.68 3.31 -3.54
N GLU A 100 21.37 3.02 -3.48
CA GLU A 100 20.79 1.72 -3.83
C GLU A 100 20.01 1.79 -5.14
N MET A 101 19.84 0.63 -5.78
CA MET A 101 19.06 0.52 -7.01
C MET A 101 17.59 0.91 -6.78
N ALA A 102 17.03 1.66 -7.74
CA ALA A 102 15.65 2.10 -7.68
C ALA A 102 14.69 0.90 -7.55
N GLY A 103 13.94 0.86 -6.45
CA GLY A 103 12.93 -0.18 -6.19
C GLY A 103 13.42 -1.42 -5.45
N SER A 104 14.69 -1.48 -5.02
CA SER A 104 15.17 -2.55 -4.15
C SER A 104 14.57 -2.48 -2.75
N GLU A 105 14.53 -3.61 -2.04
CA GLU A 105 14.06 -3.67 -0.66
C GLU A 105 14.96 -2.82 0.26
N GLU A 106 16.26 -2.80 -0.04
CA GLU A 106 17.27 -1.99 0.62
C GLU A 106 17.00 -0.50 0.44
N MET A 107 16.65 -0.06 -0.78
CA MET A 107 16.28 1.33 -1.05
C MET A 107 15.06 1.73 -0.22
N ILE A 108 14.02 0.90 -0.22
CA ILE A 108 12.78 1.18 0.54
C ILE A 108 13.07 1.29 2.04
N SER A 109 13.94 0.42 2.57
CA SER A 109 14.34 0.43 3.97
C SER A 109 15.17 1.67 4.35
N LYS A 110 16.10 2.08 3.48
CA LYS A 110 16.99 3.24 3.70
C LYS A 110 16.31 4.58 3.41
N TRP A 111 15.28 4.60 2.57
CA TRP A 111 14.61 5.82 2.09
C TRP A 111 14.23 6.82 3.20
N PRO A 112 13.60 6.43 4.33
CA PRO A 112 13.21 7.41 5.34
C PRO A 112 14.41 8.11 6.00
N ARG A 113 15.54 7.42 6.13
CA ARG A 113 16.78 7.97 6.69
C ARG A 113 17.44 8.92 5.69
N ALA A 114 17.57 8.50 4.43
CA ALA A 114 18.11 9.34 3.37
C ALA A 114 17.27 10.61 3.18
N ALA A 115 15.94 10.48 3.15
CA ALA A 115 15.02 11.62 3.07
C ALA A 115 15.14 12.57 4.28
N LYS A 116 15.43 12.02 5.47
CA LYS A 116 15.70 12.86 6.64
C LYS A 116 17.04 13.58 6.53
N SER A 117 18.11 12.87 6.15
CA SER A 117 19.46 13.41 5.96
C SER A 117 19.45 14.60 4.99
N VAL A 118 18.87 14.41 3.81
CA VAL A 118 18.74 15.45 2.78
C VAL A 118 17.95 16.64 3.31
N ILE A 119 16.78 16.41 3.92
CA ILE A 119 15.92 17.50 4.42
C ILE A 119 16.59 18.26 5.56
N ASP A 120 17.28 17.57 6.47
CA ASP A 120 17.97 18.16 7.62
C ASP A 120 19.23 18.95 7.18
N GLY A 121 19.75 18.69 5.98
CA GLY A 121 20.83 19.45 5.35
C GLY A 121 20.38 20.71 4.57
N LEU A 122 19.08 20.86 4.28
CA LEU A 122 18.56 22.04 3.59
C LEU A 122 18.55 23.29 4.49
N LEU A 123 18.68 24.46 3.88
CA LEU A 123 18.59 25.74 4.58
C LEU A 123 17.19 25.95 5.19
N VAL A 124 17.11 26.75 6.26
CA VAL A 124 15.83 27.07 6.91
C VAL A 124 14.88 27.74 5.90
N GLU A 125 15.41 28.64 5.07
CA GLU A 125 14.67 29.34 4.03
C GLU A 125 14.03 28.38 3.01
N GLU A 126 14.75 27.34 2.58
CA GLU A 126 14.21 26.33 1.65
C GLU A 126 13.06 25.53 2.28
N ARG A 127 13.12 25.27 3.58
CA ARG A 127 12.05 24.59 4.32
C ARG A 127 10.82 25.47 4.48
N GLU A 128 11.01 26.77 4.70
CA GLU A 128 9.93 27.76 4.78
C GLU A 128 9.26 27.96 3.41
N GLN A 129 10.04 28.07 2.34
CA GLN A 129 9.53 28.10 0.96
C GLN A 129 8.70 26.86 0.64
N ALA A 130 9.14 25.68 1.08
CA ALA A 130 8.37 24.45 0.89
C ALA A 130 7.05 24.45 1.67
N ALA A 131 6.97 25.12 2.83
CA ALA A 131 5.72 25.29 3.57
C ALA A 131 4.75 26.20 2.81
N ALA A 132 5.21 27.35 2.33
CA ALA A 132 4.41 28.26 1.51
C ALA A 132 3.95 27.59 0.20
N MET A 133 4.83 26.81 -0.44
CA MET A 133 4.50 26.04 -1.64
C MET A 133 3.45 24.97 -1.36
N ALA A 134 3.56 24.27 -0.23
CA ALA A 134 2.55 23.28 0.17
C ALA A 134 1.18 23.92 0.36
N GLU A 135 1.12 25.08 1.01
CA GLU A 135 -0.11 25.86 1.16
C GLU A 135 -0.69 26.28 -0.19
N LYS A 136 0.15 26.80 -1.09
CA LYS A 136 -0.27 27.15 -2.45
C LYS A 136 -0.84 25.94 -3.20
N TRP A 137 -0.16 24.79 -3.14
CA TRP A 137 -0.60 23.57 -3.82
C TRP A 137 -1.90 23.01 -3.23
N ASN A 138 -2.17 23.24 -1.95
CA ASN A 138 -3.44 22.87 -1.34
C ASN A 138 -4.61 23.76 -1.80
N HIS A 139 -4.34 25.01 -2.16
CA HIS A 139 -5.37 25.94 -2.64
C HIS A 139 -5.60 25.85 -4.16
N GLN A 140 -4.54 25.67 -4.97
CA GLN A 140 -4.60 25.80 -6.43
C GLN A 140 -4.29 24.50 -7.20
N ALA A 141 -3.91 23.42 -6.52
CA ALA A 141 -3.28 22.21 -7.07
C ALA A 141 -1.75 22.36 -7.31
N PRO A 142 -0.98 21.25 -7.28
CA PRO A 142 0.44 21.26 -7.57
C PRO A 142 0.71 21.43 -9.08
N PRO A 143 1.96 21.71 -9.52
CA PRO A 143 2.32 21.80 -10.92
C PRO A 143 1.98 20.53 -11.71
N LEU A 144 1.72 20.66 -13.01
CA LEU A 144 1.31 19.56 -13.89
C LEU A 144 2.27 18.36 -13.83
N GLU A 145 3.58 18.59 -13.81
CA GLU A 145 4.58 17.51 -13.70
C GLU A 145 4.42 16.70 -12.39
N VAL A 146 4.06 17.37 -11.29
CA VAL A 146 3.81 16.71 -10.02
C VAL A 146 2.48 15.96 -10.04
N GLN A 147 1.45 16.54 -10.68
CA GLN A 147 0.17 15.86 -10.89
C GLN A 147 0.35 14.58 -11.72
N ALA A 148 1.04 14.66 -12.85
CA ALA A 148 1.36 13.55 -13.73
C ALA A 148 2.04 12.40 -12.99
N LYS A 149 3.12 12.71 -12.25
CA LYS A 149 3.86 11.72 -11.44
C LYS A 149 2.99 11.08 -10.36
N VAL A 150 2.08 11.84 -9.73
CA VAL A 150 1.16 11.30 -8.73
C VAL A 150 0.10 10.41 -9.39
N ALA A 151 -0.48 10.83 -10.52
CA ALA A 151 -1.45 10.04 -11.27
C ALA A 151 -0.86 8.70 -11.72
N GLU A 152 0.33 8.70 -12.31
CA GLU A 152 1.01 7.49 -12.77
C GLU A 152 1.38 6.53 -11.62
N SER A 153 1.86 7.07 -10.49
CA SER A 153 2.36 6.24 -9.39
C SER A 153 1.29 5.80 -8.41
N LYS A 154 0.22 6.59 -8.23
CA LYS A 154 -0.77 6.39 -7.16
C LYS A 154 -2.22 6.51 -7.62
N GLY A 155 -2.49 6.98 -8.84
CA GLY A 155 -3.84 7.22 -9.33
C GLY A 155 -4.73 5.98 -9.21
N THR A 156 -4.28 4.83 -9.71
CA THR A 156 -5.02 3.57 -9.60
C THR A 156 -5.29 3.18 -8.13
N GLU A 157 -4.30 3.29 -7.23
CA GLU A 157 -4.49 2.98 -5.80
C GLU A 157 -5.49 3.93 -5.13
N MET A 158 -5.49 5.21 -5.52
CA MET A 158 -6.45 6.22 -5.04
C MET A 158 -7.87 5.88 -5.45
N ILE A 159 -8.06 5.41 -6.68
CA ILE A 159 -9.37 5.04 -7.21
C ILE A 159 -9.82 3.70 -6.61
N GLU A 160 -8.93 2.73 -6.45
CA GLU A 160 -9.23 1.45 -5.79
C GLU A 160 -9.67 1.68 -4.34
N HIS A 161 -8.96 2.55 -3.61
CA HIS A 161 -9.36 2.91 -2.26
C HIS A 161 -10.73 3.59 -2.21
N PHE A 162 -11.07 4.36 -3.24
CA PHE A 162 -12.33 5.11 -3.31
C PHE A 162 -13.46 4.12 -3.53
N ALA A 163 -13.32 3.25 -4.53
CA ALA A 163 -14.27 2.19 -4.82
C ALA A 163 -14.50 1.28 -3.60
N THR A 164 -13.41 0.91 -2.91
CA THR A 164 -13.48 0.12 -1.67
C THR A 164 -14.28 0.81 -0.58
N LYS A 165 -14.08 2.13 -0.40
CA LYS A 165 -14.81 2.91 0.61
C LYS A 165 -16.28 3.04 0.27
N MET A 166 -16.60 3.37 -0.98
CA MET A 166 -17.99 3.48 -1.47
C MET A 166 -18.75 2.17 -1.28
N PHE A 167 -18.12 1.03 -1.59
CA PHE A 167 -18.75 -0.27 -1.38
C PHE A 167 -18.91 -0.60 0.11
N LYS A 168 -17.83 -0.52 0.91
CA LYS A 168 -17.89 -0.95 2.32
C LYS A 168 -18.79 -0.07 3.20
N GLN A 169 -18.92 1.22 2.89
CA GLN A 169 -19.69 2.15 3.71
C GLN A 169 -21.11 2.35 3.19
N ALA A 170 -21.33 2.28 1.87
CA ALA A 170 -22.61 2.62 1.26
C ALA A 170 -23.17 1.52 0.32
N GLY A 171 -22.50 0.37 0.18
CA GLY A 171 -22.90 -0.69 -0.75
C GLY A 171 -22.80 -0.31 -2.22
N MET A 172 -22.15 0.82 -2.54
CA MET A 172 -22.10 1.37 -3.89
C MET A 172 -21.01 0.70 -4.72
N ARG A 173 -21.39 0.28 -5.93
CA ARG A 173 -20.46 -0.15 -6.99
C ARG A 173 -20.13 1.05 -7.85
N VAL A 174 -18.85 1.22 -8.18
CA VAL A 174 -18.38 2.36 -8.97
C VAL A 174 -17.50 1.86 -10.11
N CYS A 175 -17.58 2.56 -11.24
CA CYS A 175 -16.66 2.48 -12.36
C CYS A 175 -16.18 3.92 -12.60
N VAL A 176 -14.86 4.12 -12.71
CA VAL A 176 -14.26 5.46 -12.76
C VAL A 176 -13.49 5.63 -14.05
N LEU A 177 -13.84 6.69 -14.78
CA LEU A 177 -13.05 7.21 -15.89
C LEU A 177 -12.09 8.28 -15.38
N SER A 178 -10.87 8.25 -15.90
CA SER A 178 -9.83 9.23 -15.56
C SER A 178 -9.07 9.64 -16.82
N ALA A 179 -8.67 10.90 -16.87
CA ALA A 179 -7.81 11.46 -17.90
C ALA A 179 -6.76 12.35 -17.24
N TRP A 180 -5.51 12.28 -17.72
CA TRP A 180 -4.42 13.14 -17.25
C TRP A 180 -3.31 13.23 -18.31
N ASN A 181 -2.52 14.30 -18.28
CA ASN A 181 -1.27 14.34 -19.06
C ASN A 181 -0.15 13.68 -18.27
N ASN A 182 0.61 12.81 -18.94
CA ASN A 182 1.82 12.20 -18.38
C ASN A 182 2.95 13.25 -18.26
N SER A 183 4.12 12.85 -17.76
CA SER A 183 5.26 13.77 -17.63
C SER A 183 5.79 14.34 -18.95
N GLU A 184 5.45 13.73 -20.08
CA GLU A 184 5.82 14.15 -21.43
C GLU A 184 4.74 15.03 -22.08
N GLY A 185 3.65 15.33 -21.36
CA GLY A 185 2.53 16.11 -21.88
C GLY A 185 1.50 15.30 -22.66
N LYS A 186 1.73 13.99 -22.85
CA LYS A 186 0.81 13.11 -23.59
C LYS A 186 -0.44 12.78 -22.77
N LEU A 187 -1.59 12.84 -23.42
CA LEU A 187 -2.87 12.46 -22.83
C LEU A 187 -2.96 10.96 -22.55
N MET A 188 -3.29 10.65 -21.30
CA MET A 188 -3.54 9.31 -20.80
C MET A 188 -5.01 9.17 -20.43
N LEU A 189 -5.62 8.05 -20.81
CA LEU A 189 -6.98 7.68 -20.43
C LEU A 189 -6.93 6.42 -19.56
N GLY A 190 -7.77 6.36 -18.53
CA GLY A 190 -7.89 5.22 -17.64
C GLY A 190 -9.34 4.87 -17.37
N GLY A 191 -9.69 3.60 -17.53
CA GLY A 191 -10.92 3.00 -17.04
C GLY A 191 -10.60 2.10 -15.83
N HIS A 192 -11.24 2.38 -14.70
CA HIS A 192 -10.97 1.70 -13.44
C HIS A 192 -12.25 1.07 -12.90
N ASP A 193 -12.23 -0.26 -12.81
CA ASP A 193 -13.34 -1.05 -12.30
C ASP A 193 -12.80 -2.12 -11.35
N PHE A 194 -13.19 -2.01 -10.09
CA PHE A 194 -12.78 -2.90 -9.00
C PHE A 194 -13.93 -3.76 -8.48
N ASN A 195 -15.07 -3.82 -9.20
CA ASN A 195 -16.28 -4.46 -8.70
C ASN A 195 -16.14 -5.96 -8.44
N GLU A 196 -15.24 -6.64 -9.15
CA GLU A 196 -14.89 -8.06 -8.92
C GLU A 196 -14.26 -8.31 -7.56
N GLN A 197 -13.69 -7.28 -6.92
CA GLN A 197 -13.09 -7.41 -5.59
C GLN A 197 -14.14 -7.39 -4.47
N PHE A 198 -15.41 -7.09 -4.80
CA PHE A 198 -16.46 -6.78 -3.83
C PHE A 198 -17.63 -7.77 -3.93
N GLY A 199 -17.66 -8.76 -3.02
CA GLY A 199 -18.72 -9.77 -2.96
C GLY A 199 -18.79 -10.62 -4.24
N ASN A 200 -20.00 -10.95 -4.70
CA ASN A 200 -20.22 -11.63 -5.98
C ASN A 200 -20.36 -10.63 -7.14
N GLY A 201 -19.61 -9.53 -7.08
CA GLY A 201 -19.64 -8.51 -8.12
C GLY A 201 -18.92 -8.99 -9.37
N GLU A 202 -19.45 -8.60 -10.52
CA GLU A 202 -18.75 -8.79 -11.79
C GLU A 202 -18.24 -7.44 -12.32
N SER A 203 -17.20 -7.46 -13.15
CA SER A 203 -16.67 -6.24 -13.76
C SER A 203 -17.63 -5.73 -14.82
N PHE A 204 -18.06 -4.49 -14.66
CA PHE A 204 -18.84 -3.75 -15.64
C PHE A 204 -18.09 -3.64 -16.97
N ILE A 205 -16.81 -3.25 -16.94
CA ILE A 205 -15.98 -3.05 -18.14
C ILE A 205 -15.76 -4.36 -18.92
N LYS A 206 -15.78 -5.52 -18.24
CA LYS A 206 -15.60 -6.82 -18.93
C LYS A 206 -16.88 -7.40 -19.51
N ILE A 207 -18.03 -7.08 -18.94
CA ILE A 207 -19.32 -7.67 -19.34
C ILE A 207 -20.02 -6.82 -20.40
N ARG A 208 -19.77 -5.51 -20.39
CA ARG A 208 -20.30 -4.59 -21.37
C ARG A 208 -19.22 -4.22 -22.37
N ASP A 209 -19.63 -3.98 -23.60
CA ASP A 209 -18.76 -3.48 -24.66
C ASP A 209 -18.42 -2.00 -24.39
N TRP A 210 -17.61 -1.78 -23.37
CA TRP A 210 -17.30 -0.46 -22.83
C TRP A 210 -16.53 0.41 -23.83
N ASP A 211 -15.63 -0.22 -24.59
CA ASP A 211 -14.80 0.46 -25.58
C ASP A 211 -15.64 1.10 -26.67
N SER A 212 -16.72 0.44 -27.12
CA SER A 212 -17.61 1.00 -28.15
C SER A 212 -18.62 2.03 -27.63
N ILE A 213 -18.98 1.99 -26.35
CA ILE A 213 -20.05 2.83 -25.82
C ILE A 213 -19.53 4.17 -25.27
N PHE A 214 -18.36 4.19 -24.63
CA PHE A 214 -17.93 5.38 -23.85
C PHE A 214 -16.50 5.83 -24.10
N MET A 215 -15.62 5.01 -24.65
CA MET A 215 -14.20 5.37 -24.76
C MET A 215 -13.93 6.41 -25.86
N SER A 216 -14.68 6.42 -26.96
CA SER A 216 -14.54 7.47 -28.01
C SER A 216 -14.93 8.83 -27.46
N GLU A 217 -16.17 8.94 -26.96
CA GLU A 217 -16.70 10.18 -26.38
C GLU A 217 -15.84 10.69 -25.21
N TRP A 218 -15.36 9.77 -24.35
CA TRP A 218 -14.46 10.13 -23.25
C TRP A 218 -13.10 10.63 -23.76
N GLY A 219 -12.56 10.00 -24.81
CA GLY A 219 -11.32 10.40 -25.44
C GLY A 219 -11.42 11.77 -26.11
N GLU A 220 -12.51 12.04 -26.81
CA GLU A 220 -12.81 13.33 -27.45
C GLU A 220 -12.93 14.45 -26.41
N TYR A 221 -13.78 14.25 -25.40
CA TYR A 221 -13.91 15.20 -24.28
C TYR A 221 -12.55 15.46 -23.61
N ALA A 222 -11.78 14.41 -23.31
CA ALA A 222 -10.47 14.59 -22.69
C ALA A 222 -9.48 15.30 -23.61
N GLY A 223 -9.49 15.02 -24.92
CA GLY A 223 -8.68 15.71 -25.92
C GLY A 223 -8.95 17.22 -25.91
N GLU A 224 -10.23 17.61 -25.91
CA GLU A 224 -10.65 19.01 -25.82
C GLU A 224 -10.18 19.68 -24.52
N GLN A 225 -10.40 19.01 -23.37
CA GLN A 225 -10.06 19.61 -22.07
C GLN A 225 -8.55 19.72 -21.84
N PHE A 226 -7.75 18.84 -22.45
CA PHE A 226 -6.29 18.84 -22.33
C PHE A 226 -5.57 19.51 -23.52
N ASN A 227 -6.32 20.08 -24.47
CA ASN A 227 -5.82 20.75 -25.68
C ASN A 227 -4.85 19.87 -26.50
N VAL A 228 -5.22 18.62 -26.72
CA VAL A 228 -4.45 17.69 -27.57
C VAL A 228 -4.67 18.07 -29.04
N GLU A 229 -3.60 18.15 -29.83
CA GLU A 229 -3.69 18.45 -31.27
C GLU A 229 -4.36 17.30 -32.04
N ASP A 230 -5.09 17.63 -33.11
CA ASP A 230 -5.75 16.66 -33.98
C ASP A 230 -4.72 15.65 -34.53
N GLY A 231 -4.86 14.38 -34.13
CA GLY A 231 -4.02 13.26 -34.60
C GLY A 231 -3.14 12.60 -33.53
N GLU A 232 -3.04 13.16 -32.33
CA GLU A 232 -2.38 12.46 -31.21
C GLU A 232 -3.34 11.47 -30.54
N GLU A 233 -3.10 10.18 -30.75
CA GLU A 233 -3.91 9.14 -30.12
C GLU A 233 -3.63 9.04 -28.60
N PRO A 234 -4.67 9.13 -27.76
CA PRO A 234 -4.53 9.00 -26.31
C PRO A 234 -4.09 7.59 -25.93
N GLN A 235 -3.25 7.49 -24.90
CA GLN A 235 -2.81 6.18 -24.41
C GLN A 235 -3.73 5.63 -23.32
N MET A 236 -4.25 4.43 -23.56
CA MET A 236 -5.00 3.70 -22.54
C MET A 236 -4.08 3.06 -21.49
N VAL A 237 -4.33 3.40 -20.23
CA VAL A 237 -3.70 2.75 -19.08
C VAL A 237 -4.58 1.61 -18.61
N LYS A 238 -4.11 0.37 -18.78
CA LYS A 238 -4.72 -0.81 -18.18
C LYS A 238 -4.28 -0.91 -16.72
N SER A 239 -5.23 -1.19 -15.84
CA SER A 239 -4.94 -1.45 -14.43
C SER A 239 -3.93 -2.59 -14.29
N LYS A 240 -2.80 -2.35 -13.60
CA LYS A 240 -1.84 -3.42 -13.27
C LYS A 240 -2.53 -4.40 -12.31
N LYS A 241 -2.64 -5.66 -12.70
CA LYS A 241 -3.08 -6.73 -11.78
C LYS A 241 -2.07 -6.83 -10.64
N GLN A 242 -2.43 -6.42 -9.43
CA GLN A 242 -1.67 -6.84 -8.27
C GLN A 242 -1.80 -8.36 -8.15
N GLN A 243 -0.68 -9.07 -8.28
CA GLN A 243 -0.63 -10.48 -7.97
C GLN A 243 -0.99 -10.63 -6.48
N PRO A 244 -2.03 -11.38 -6.12
CA PRO A 244 -2.31 -11.66 -4.72
C PRO A 244 -1.06 -12.30 -4.12
N TRP A 245 -0.65 -11.82 -2.94
CA TRP A 245 0.53 -12.32 -2.25
C TRP A 245 0.42 -13.83 -2.16
N LYS A 246 1.41 -14.57 -2.69
CA LYS A 246 1.41 -16.03 -2.65
C LYS A 246 1.27 -16.47 -1.20
N LEU A 247 0.11 -17.00 -0.87
CA LEU A 247 -0.15 -17.55 0.44
C LEU A 247 0.72 -18.80 0.58
N ILE A 248 1.67 -18.79 1.51
CA ILE A 248 2.37 -20.01 1.90
C ILE A 248 1.31 -20.88 2.57
N LYS A 249 0.76 -21.84 1.81
CA LYS A 249 0.05 -22.97 2.37
C LYS A 249 1.13 -23.93 2.86
N LEU A 250 1.18 -24.14 4.17
CA LEU A 250 1.97 -25.23 4.73
C LEU A 250 1.14 -26.50 4.53
N GLU A 251 1.73 -27.53 3.95
CA GLU A 251 1.08 -28.85 3.84
C GLU A 251 1.01 -29.47 5.23
N GLU A 252 0.01 -30.31 5.50
CA GLU A 252 -0.11 -31.06 6.76
C GLU A 252 0.32 -32.51 6.52
N ASP A 253 1.03 -33.14 7.45
CA ASP A 253 1.35 -34.56 7.39
C ASP A 253 0.15 -35.44 7.79
N ALA A 254 0.36 -36.76 7.77
CA ALA A 254 -0.68 -37.76 8.03
C ALA A 254 -1.31 -37.66 9.43
N ASP A 255 -0.64 -36.98 10.37
CA ASP A 255 -1.09 -36.77 11.74
C ASP A 255 -1.64 -35.34 11.95
N GLY A 256 -1.74 -34.54 10.88
CA GLY A 256 -2.26 -33.17 10.89
C GLY A 256 -1.22 -32.09 11.22
N TRP A 257 0.08 -32.40 11.17
CA TRP A 257 1.14 -31.43 11.48
C TRP A 257 1.60 -30.64 10.26
N LEU A 258 1.75 -29.33 10.41
CA LEU A 258 2.25 -28.45 9.35
C LEU A 258 3.70 -28.78 8.98
N MET A 259 3.90 -29.30 7.78
CA MET A 259 5.16 -29.67 7.16
C MET A 259 5.92 -28.46 6.64
N LEU A 260 7.24 -28.55 6.72
CA LEU A 260 8.15 -27.69 5.98
C LEU A 260 8.04 -28.05 4.50
N LEU A 261 7.76 -27.07 3.64
CA LEU A 261 8.07 -27.24 2.21
C LEU A 261 9.57 -27.48 2.12
N ASP A 262 9.96 -28.66 1.62
CA ASP A 262 11.34 -28.94 1.29
C ASP A 262 11.80 -27.89 0.28
N THR A 263 12.64 -26.95 0.74
CA THR A 263 13.38 -26.07 -0.15
C THR A 263 14.56 -26.86 -0.70
N THR A 264 14.26 -27.83 -1.58
CA THR A 264 15.21 -28.38 -2.55
C THR A 264 14.85 -27.80 -3.91
N GLY A 265 15.63 -26.81 -4.32
CA GLY A 265 15.49 -26.05 -5.56
C GLY A 265 16.14 -24.69 -5.44
#